data_AF-A0A2N6A665-F1
#
_entry.id   AF-A0A2N6A665-F1
#
_cell.length_a   1.000
_cell.length_b   1.000
_cell.length_c   1.000
_cell.angle_alpha   90.00
_cell.angle_beta   90.00
_cell.angle_gamma   90.00
#
_symmetry.space_group_name_H-M   'P 1'
#
loop_
_entity.id
_entity.type
_entity.pdbx_description
1 polymer ?
#
loop_
_entity_poly.entity_id
_entity_poly.type
_entity_poly.pdbx_seq_one_letter_code
_entity_poly.pdbx_strand_id
1 'polypeptide(L)'
;MVVFSIALGAILTVLGGLGYALSGGESVTALIPAFFGIPIFILGLLARKESLYKHMMHVITVLAVIGFAGSVRGVSSLMQLLGGEQVARPLATVMQSVMALLTLAFVILAVKSFIDARRQRAASAQGEQ
;
A
#
# COMPACT_ATOMS: atom_id res chain seq x y z
N MET A 1 14.01 0.68 2.11
CA MET A 1 12.63 1.11 1.78
C MET A 1 12.22 0.87 0.33
N VAL A 2 13.11 1.06 -0.66
CA VAL A 2 12.81 0.77 -2.08
C VAL A 2 12.29 -0.65 -2.31
N VAL A 3 13.00 -1.66 -1.79
CA VAL A 3 12.61 -3.08 -1.92
C VAL A 3 11.22 -3.34 -1.34
N PHE A 4 10.90 -2.78 -0.16
CA PHE A 4 9.56 -2.89 0.43
C PHE A 4 8.48 -2.25 -0.43
N SER A 5 8.79 -1.13 -1.10
CA SER A 5 7.85 -0.45 -2.00
C SER A 5 7.56 -1.30 -3.24
N ILE A 6 8.61 -1.87 -3.83
CA ILE A 6 8.50 -2.79 -4.98
C ILE A 6 7.70 -4.03 -4.58
N ALA A 7 8.03 -4.64 -3.44
CA ALA A 7 7.32 -5.82 -2.93
C ALA A 7 5.84 -5.52 -2.68
N LEU A 8 5.51 -4.40 -2.01
CA LEU A 8 4.13 -3.98 -1.78
C LEU A 8 3.38 -3.82 -3.11
N GLY A 9 3.97 -3.08 -4.05
CA GLY A 9 3.35 -2.84 -5.36
C GLY A 9 3.09 -4.13 -6.12
N ALA A 10 4.05 -5.05 -6.13
CA ALA A 10 3.90 -6.37 -6.75
C ALA A 10 2.79 -7.20 -6.07
N ILE A 11 2.80 -7.28 -4.74
CA ILE A 11 1.80 -8.03 -3.97
C ILE A 11 0.39 -7.47 -4.23
N LEU A 12 0.20 -6.15 -4.18
CA LEU A 12 -1.08 -5.52 -4.42
C LEU A 12 -1.57 -5.72 -5.87
N THR A 13 -0.66 -5.70 -6.83
CA THR A 13 -0.96 -5.98 -8.25
C THR A 13 -1.44 -7.41 -8.43
N VAL A 14 -0.70 -8.38 -7.88
CA VAL A 14 -1.09 -9.80 -7.93
C VAL A 14 -2.41 -10.03 -7.20
N LEU A 15 -2.59 -9.43 -6.02
CA LEU A 15 -3.80 -9.56 -5.23
C LEU A 15 -5.04 -9.07 -5.99
N GLY A 16 -4.97 -7.91 -6.65
CA GLY A 16 -6.09 -7.40 -7.44
C GLY A 16 -6.38 -8.22 -8.69
N GLY A 17 -5.33 -8.67 -9.39
CA GLY A 17 -5.48 -9.57 -10.55
C GLY A 17 -6.10 -10.91 -10.18
N LEU A 18 -5.64 -11.53 -9.10
CA LEU A 18 -6.21 -12.77 -8.56
C LEU A 18 -7.65 -12.55 -8.08
N GLY A 19 -7.93 -11.47 -7.36
CA GLY A 19 -9.28 -11.14 -6.90
C GLY A 19 -10.27 -10.99 -8.05
N TYR A 20 -9.85 -10.39 -9.17
CA TYR A 20 -10.67 -10.29 -10.37
C TYR A 20 -10.89 -11.65 -11.05
N ALA A 21 -9.82 -12.43 -11.25
CA ALA A 21 -9.89 -13.75 -11.88
C ALA A 21 -10.76 -14.73 -11.09
N LEU A 22 -10.62 -14.75 -9.75
CA LEU A 22 -11.43 -15.59 -8.85
C LEU A 22 -12.90 -15.16 -8.81
N SER A 23 -13.20 -13.91 -9.15
CA SER A 23 -14.59 -13.42 -9.27
C SER A 23 -15.28 -13.81 -10.57
N GLY A 24 -14.62 -14.58 -11.45
CA GLY A 24 -15.11 -14.85 -12.81
C GLY A 24 -15.13 -13.61 -13.71
N GLY A 25 -14.44 -12.53 -13.32
CA GLY A 25 -14.44 -11.25 -14.03
C GLY A 25 -15.62 -10.33 -13.72
N GLU A 26 -16.52 -10.70 -12.79
CA GLU A 26 -17.70 -9.88 -12.45
C GLU A 26 -17.38 -8.74 -11.48
N SER A 27 -16.38 -8.91 -10.62
CA SER A 27 -16.06 -7.93 -9.57
C SER A 27 -14.91 -7.01 -9.97
N VAL A 28 -15.19 -6.03 -10.82
CA VAL A 28 -14.22 -4.98 -11.20
C VAL A 28 -13.66 -4.25 -9.98
N THR A 29 -14.44 -4.14 -8.90
CA THR A 29 -13.99 -3.57 -7.62
C THR A 29 -12.89 -4.37 -6.93
N ALA A 30 -12.69 -5.65 -7.28
CA ALA A 30 -11.57 -6.45 -6.79
C ALA A 30 -10.22 -6.02 -7.42
N LEU A 31 -10.22 -5.20 -8.48
CA LEU A 31 -9.01 -4.63 -9.09
C LEU A 31 -8.48 -3.39 -8.36
N ILE A 32 -9.20 -2.85 -7.38
CA ILE A 32 -8.76 -1.67 -6.63
C ILE A 32 -7.33 -1.85 -6.05
N PRO A 33 -6.97 -2.99 -5.43
CA PRO A 33 -5.59 -3.22 -4.99
C PRO A 33 -4.57 -3.12 -6.13
N ALA A 34 -4.88 -3.63 -7.33
CA ALA A 34 -3.98 -3.55 -8.47
C ALA A 34 -3.83 -2.11 -8.99
N PHE A 35 -4.90 -1.32 -8.94
CA PHE A 35 -4.86 0.09 -9.33
C PHE A 35 -3.89 0.92 -8.47
N PHE A 36 -3.72 0.57 -7.18
CA PHE A 36 -2.69 1.17 -6.32
C PHE A 36 -1.34 0.45 -6.44
N GLY A 37 -1.36 -0.87 -6.60
CA GLY A 37 -0.16 -1.70 -6.70
C GLY A 37 0.72 -1.37 -7.89
N ILE A 38 0.14 -1.18 -9.07
CA ILE A 38 0.88 -0.91 -10.31
C ILE A 38 1.67 0.41 -10.22
N PRO A 39 1.06 1.56 -9.87
CA PRO A 39 1.81 2.80 -9.66
C PRO A 39 2.89 2.69 -8.59
N ILE A 40 2.58 2.05 -7.45
CA ILE A 40 3.55 1.86 -6.35
C ILE A 40 4.75 1.03 -6.84
N PHE A 41 4.51 -0.02 -7.62
CA PHE A 41 5.55 -0.87 -8.18
C PHE A 41 6.46 -0.07 -9.11
N ILE A 42 5.89 0.66 -10.07
CA ILE A 42 6.63 1.48 -11.03
C ILE A 42 7.45 2.56 -10.30
N LEU A 43 6.83 3.29 -9.37
CA LEU A 43 7.52 4.31 -8.58
C LEU A 43 8.63 3.70 -7.71
N GLY A 44 8.42 2.49 -7.18
CA GLY A 44 9.44 1.74 -6.46
C GLY A 44 10.65 1.42 -7.33
N LEU A 45 10.46 1.04 -8.60
CA LEU A 45 11.56 0.85 -9.55
C LEU A 45 12.28 2.17 -9.85
N LEU A 46 11.54 3.26 -10.03
CA LEU A 46 12.11 4.61 -10.27
C LEU A 46 12.88 5.14 -9.05
N ALA A 47 12.46 4.78 -7.83
CA ALA A 47 13.12 5.18 -6.58
C ALA A 47 14.54 4.62 -6.44
N ARG A 48 14.96 3.67 -7.29
CA ARG A 48 16.36 3.20 -7.34
C ARG A 48 17.35 4.27 -7.81
N LYS A 49 16.88 5.30 -8.52
CA LYS A 49 17.72 6.43 -8.94
C LYS A 49 17.87 7.41 -7.78
N GLU A 50 19.10 7.70 -7.36
CA GLU A 50 19.35 8.59 -6.21
C GLU A 50 18.72 9.97 -6.34
N SER A 51 18.74 10.55 -7.55
CA SER A 51 18.13 11.85 -7.85
C SER A 51 16.61 11.86 -7.63
N LEU A 52 15.95 10.72 -7.83
CA LEU A 52 14.50 10.58 -7.70
C LEU A 52 14.07 9.97 -6.36
N TYR A 53 14.99 9.33 -5.63
CA TYR A 53 14.71 8.56 -4.42
C TYR A 53 13.76 9.30 -3.46
N LYS A 54 14.09 10.53 -3.06
CA LYS A 54 13.31 11.27 -2.05
C LYS A 54 11.89 11.58 -2.53
N HIS A 55 11.73 11.98 -3.79
CA HIS A 55 10.44 12.32 -4.38
C HIS A 55 9.58 11.08 -4.54
N MET A 56 10.14 10.01 -5.10
CA MET A 56 9.41 8.76 -5.30
C MET A 56 8.96 8.15 -3.97
N MET A 57 9.81 8.18 -2.94
CA MET A 57 9.44 7.66 -1.62
C MET A 57 8.27 8.44 -0.98
N HIS A 58 8.20 9.77 -1.14
CA HIS A 58 7.06 10.55 -0.66
C HIS A 58 5.79 10.23 -1.45
N VAL A 59 5.87 10.19 -2.78
CA VAL A 59 4.73 9.87 -3.64
C VAL A 59 4.18 8.47 -3.33
N ILE A 60 5.05 7.46 -3.19
CA ILE A 60 4.67 6.10 -2.79
C ILE A 60 3.98 6.10 -1.43
N THR A 61 4.51 6.84 -0.45
CA THR A 61 3.91 6.90 0.89
C THR A 61 2.54 7.56 0.85
N VAL A 62 2.37 8.64 0.09
CA VAL A 62 1.08 9.31 -0.11
C VAL A 62 0.08 8.36 -0.79
N LEU A 63 0.50 7.63 -1.82
CA LEU A 63 -0.35 6.63 -2.47
C LEU A 63 -0.75 5.51 -1.51
N ALA A 64 0.15 5.04 -0.65
CA ALA A 64 -0.17 4.04 0.37
C ALA A 64 -1.18 4.58 1.40
N VAL A 65 -1.05 5.84 1.83
CA VAL A 65 -2.03 6.49 2.71
C VAL A 65 -3.40 6.62 2.04
N ILE A 66 -3.45 7.04 0.77
CA ILE A 66 -4.70 7.12 0.00
C ILE A 66 -5.30 5.72 -0.18
N GLY A 67 -4.47 4.72 -0.45
CA GLY A 67 -4.90 3.33 -0.57
C GLY A 67 -5.52 2.81 0.73
N PHE A 68 -4.90 3.09 1.88
CA PHE A 68 -5.47 2.76 3.18
C PHE A 68 -6.81 3.46 3.42
N ALA A 69 -6.87 4.79 3.19
CA ALA A 69 -8.08 5.58 3.36
C ALA A 69 -9.21 5.11 2.43
N GLY A 70 -8.90 4.78 1.18
CA GLY A 70 -9.85 4.23 0.21
C GLY A 70 -10.36 2.83 0.59
N SER A 71 -9.59 2.08 1.38
CA SER A 71 -9.94 0.74 1.83
C SER A 71 -10.77 0.71 3.12
N VAL A 72 -11.00 1.87 3.77
CA VAL A 72 -11.81 1.97 5.01
C VAL A 72 -13.22 1.42 4.81
N ARG A 73 -13.82 1.66 3.64
CA ARG A 73 -15.14 1.10 3.29
C ARG A 73 -15.11 -0.43 3.28
N GLY A 74 -14.10 -1.03 2.67
CA GLY A 74 -13.89 -2.47 2.68
C GLY A 74 -13.74 -3.04 4.09
N VAL A 75 -13.05 -2.35 5.00
CA VAL A 75 -12.93 -2.78 6.40
C VAL A 75 -14.27 -2.74 7.13
N SER A 76 -15.08 -1.68 6.93
CA SER A 76 -16.43 -1.61 7.53
C SER A 76 -17.37 -2.70 7.00
N SER A 77 -17.33 -2.97 5.69
CA SER A 77 -18.12 -4.06 5.09
C SER A 77 -17.61 -5.44 5.50
N LEU A 78 -16.33 -5.59 5.84
CA LEU A 78 -15.81 -6.85 6.38
C LEU A 78 -16.40 -7.14 7.76
N MET A 79 -16.53 -6.13 8.61
CA MET A 79 -17.18 -6.30 9.92
C MET A 79 -18.65 -6.68 9.80
N GLN A 80 -19.37 -6.11 8.82
CA GLN A 80 -20.74 -6.52 8.50
C GLN A 80 -20.81 -7.98 8.04
N LEU A 81 -19.89 -8.39 7.14
CA LEU A 81 -19.81 -9.76 6.64
C LEU A 81 -19.54 -10.77 7.77
N LEU A 82 -18.62 -10.43 8.70
CA LEU A 82 -18.31 -11.25 9.87
C LEU A 82 -19.47 -11.27 10.89
N GLY A 83 -20.26 -10.21 10.94
CA GLY A 83 -21.50 -10.13 11.73
C GLY A 83 -22.68 -10.91 11.14
N GLY A 84 -22.50 -11.57 9.99
CA GLY A 84 -23.54 -12.35 9.31
C GLY A 84 -24.48 -11.52 8.43
N GLU A 85 -24.17 -10.25 8.17
CA GLU A 85 -24.93 -9.43 7.24
C GLU A 85 -24.60 -9.79 5.78
N GLN A 86 -25.59 -9.64 4.90
CA GLN A 86 -25.38 -9.84 3.47
C GLN A 86 -24.61 -8.67 2.87
N VAL A 87 -23.40 -8.94 2.41
CA VAL A 87 -22.59 -7.99 1.65
C VAL A 87 -22.67 -8.33 0.17
N ALA A 88 -23.00 -7.35 -0.66
CA ALA A 88 -23.22 -7.55 -2.10
C ALA A 88 -21.99 -8.11 -2.85
N ARG A 89 -20.76 -7.83 -2.37
CA ARG A 89 -19.50 -8.24 -3.02
C ARG A 89 -18.47 -8.72 -2.00
N PRO A 90 -18.64 -9.90 -1.39
CA PRO A 90 -17.79 -10.37 -0.29
C PRO A 90 -16.31 -10.50 -0.69
N LEU A 91 -16.03 -10.95 -1.92
CA LEU A 91 -14.64 -11.06 -2.41
C LEU A 91 -13.96 -9.69 -2.52
N ALA A 92 -14.66 -8.66 -3.03
CA ALA A 92 -14.09 -7.31 -3.12
C ALA A 92 -13.80 -6.73 -1.72
N THR A 93 -14.69 -7.01 -0.76
CA THR A 93 -14.51 -6.65 0.64
C THR A 93 -13.22 -7.26 1.20
N VAL A 94 -13.01 -8.57 1.02
CA VAL A 94 -11.79 -9.26 1.48
C VAL A 94 -10.54 -8.64 0.83
N MET A 95 -10.55 -8.43 -0.49
CA MET A 95 -9.40 -7.86 -1.20
C MET A 95 -9.05 -6.45 -0.72
N GLN A 96 -10.06 -5.60 -0.47
CA GLN A 96 -9.86 -4.26 0.09
C GLN A 96 -9.35 -4.31 1.53
N SER A 97 -9.84 -5.24 2.37
CA SER A 97 -9.35 -5.38 3.73
C SER A 97 -7.87 -5.81 3.77
N VAL A 98 -7.47 -6.76 2.90
CA VAL A 98 -6.06 -7.15 2.77
C VAL A 98 -5.20 -5.98 2.29
N MET A 99 -5.68 -5.22 1.29
CA MET A 99 -5.02 -4.00 0.84
C MET A 99 -4.86 -2.99 1.99
N ALA A 100 -5.89 -2.79 2.82
CA ALA A 100 -5.82 -1.89 3.97
C ALA A 100 -4.68 -2.29 4.92
N LEU A 101 -4.58 -3.58 5.27
CA LEU A 101 -3.54 -4.08 6.17
C LEU A 101 -2.14 -3.88 5.58
N LEU A 102 -1.95 -4.23 4.31
CA LEU A 102 -0.65 -4.11 3.64
C LEU A 102 -0.21 -2.64 3.52
N THR A 103 -1.12 -1.75 3.12
CA THR A 103 -0.84 -0.32 2.99
C THR A 103 -0.57 0.34 4.34
N LEU A 104 -1.33 -0.01 5.39
CA LEU A 104 -1.09 0.47 6.75
C LEU A 104 0.27 0.03 7.28
N ALA A 105 0.60 -1.26 7.16
CA ALA A 105 1.89 -1.79 7.58
C ALA A 105 3.06 -1.07 6.88
N PHE A 106 2.93 -0.83 5.57
CA PHE A 106 3.92 -0.08 4.82
C PHE A 106 4.06 1.37 5.29
N VAL A 107 2.95 2.08 5.53
CA VAL A 107 2.97 3.47 6.03
C VAL A 107 3.71 3.55 7.37
N ILE A 108 3.46 2.62 8.30
CA ILE A 108 4.15 2.57 9.59
C ILE A 108 5.66 2.40 9.39
N LEU A 109 6.08 1.48 8.50
CA LEU A 109 7.50 1.25 8.19
C LEU A 109 8.14 2.47 7.51
N ALA A 110 7.42 3.13 6.60
CA ALA A 110 7.90 4.32 5.90
C ALA A 110 8.12 5.49 6.86
N VAL A 111 7.15 5.75 7.75
CA VAL A 111 7.25 6.80 8.78
C VAL A 111 8.43 6.52 9.71
N LYS A 112 8.58 5.29 10.19
CA LYS A 112 9.74 4.89 11.02
C LYS A 112 11.06 5.17 10.29
N SER A 113 11.15 4.78 9.02
CA SER A 113 12.35 5.01 8.20
C SER A 113 12.68 6.50 8.02
N PHE A 114 11.67 7.36 7.89
CA PHE A 114 11.89 8.80 7.76
C PHE A 114 12.39 9.42 9.07
N ILE A 115 11.85 8.97 10.20
CA ILE A 115 12.31 9.40 11.53
C ILE A 115 13.76 8.96 11.76
N ASP A 116 14.09 7.70 11.46
CA ASP A 116 15.45 7.17 11.62
C ASP A 116 16.46 7.94 10.74
N ALA A 117 16.11 8.22 9.49
CA ALA A 117 16.94 9.03 8.60
C ALA A 117 17.13 10.48 9.10
N ARG A 118 16.12 11.07 9.74
CA ARG A 118 16.23 12.41 10.35
C ARG A 118 17.14 12.38 11.58
N ARG A 119 17.03 11.35 12.42
CA ARG A 119 17.88 11.17 13.61
C ARG A 119 19.34 11.00 13.23
N GLN A 120 19.65 10.20 12.21
CA GLN A 120 21.02 10.01 11.74
C GLN A 120 21.65 11.31 11.27
N ARG A 121 20.92 12.14 10.49
CA ARG A 121 21.42 13.46 10.06
C ARG A 121 21.72 14.41 11.23
N ALA A 122 20.89 14.38 12.28
CA ALA A 122 21.11 15.20 13.46
C ALA A 122 22.35 14.74 14.26
N ALA A 123 22.57 13.43 14.36
CA ALA A 123 23.75 12.87 15.03
C ALA A 123 25.05 13.14 14.26
N SER A 124 25.03 13.05 12.93
CA SER A 124 26.20 13.38 12.10
C SER A 124 26.63 14.84 12.26
N ALA A 125 25.68 15.77 12.37
CA ALA A 125 25.96 17.20 12.56
C ALA A 125 26.55 17.53 13.94
N GLN A 126 26.41 16.65 14.93
CA GLN A 126 26.97 16.83 16.28
C GLN A 126 28.36 16.19 16.44
N GLY A 127 28.72 15.22 15.60
CA GLY A 127 30.05 14.58 15.63
C GLY A 127 31.13 15.32 14.84
N GLU A 128 30.74 16.31 14.03
CA GLU A 128 31.66 17.24 13.34
C GLU A 128 31.91 18.54 14.13
N GLN A 129 31.33 18.68 15.32
CA GLN A 129 31.56 19.77 16.27
C GLN A 129 32.46 19.31 17.42
#